data_AF-A0A1F9E393-F1
#
_entry.id   AF-A0A1F9E393-F1
#
_cell.length_a   1.000
_cell.length_b   1.000
_cell.length_c   1.000
_cell.angle_alpha   90.00
_cell.angle_beta   90.00
_cell.angle_gamma   90.00
#
_symmetry.space_group_name_H-M   'P 1'
#
loop_
_entity.id
_entity.type
_entity.pdbx_description
1 polymer ?
#
loop_
_entity_poly.entity_id
_entity_poly.type
_entity_poly.pdbx_seq_one_letter_code
_entity_poly.pdbx_strand_id
1 'polypeptide(L)'
;ETGEVVRFSADPALNEDVEDEFGETMENHPDRFRRIDPIPSSQAFQVMADFVESLPESKAKKSLSQALSRSHPFRNFKDMLVSFPDIRENWFRYHDEVYKGFAVSWLMEEGVEGDLRPVWFEKKA
;
A
#
# COMPACT_ATOMS: atom_id res chain seq x y z
N GLU A 1 1.69 12.02 -20.49
CA GLU A 1 0.30 11.52 -20.39
C GLU A 1 0.19 10.72 -19.11
N THR A 2 -0.70 11.10 -18.21
CA THR A 2 -0.95 10.34 -16.97
C THR A 2 -1.79 9.13 -17.31
N GLY A 3 -1.32 7.93 -16.92
CA GLY A 3 -1.95 6.67 -17.24
C GLY A 3 -3.41 6.60 -16.80
N GLU A 4 -4.22 6.01 -17.68
CA GLU A 4 -5.61 5.65 -17.42
C GLU A 4 -5.68 4.62 -16.28
N VAL A 5 -6.55 4.85 -15.30
CA VAL A 5 -6.78 3.92 -14.19
C VAL A 5 -7.99 3.08 -14.50
N VAL A 6 -7.77 1.85 -14.95
CA VAL A 6 -8.80 0.86 -15.24
C VAL A 6 -9.09 0.05 -13.96
N ARG A 7 -10.36 -0.06 -13.57
CA ARG A 7 -10.77 -0.86 -12.40
C ARG A 7 -11.24 -2.23 -12.86
N PHE A 8 -10.55 -3.28 -12.41
CA PHE A 8 -10.94 -4.67 -12.63
C PHE A 8 -11.57 -5.27 -11.37
N SER A 9 -12.76 -5.83 -11.50
CA SER A 9 -13.38 -6.70 -10.50
C SER A 9 -12.83 -8.12 -10.64
N ALA A 10 -12.71 -8.83 -9.51
CA ALA A 10 -12.41 -10.27 -9.51
C ALA A 10 -13.60 -11.12 -10.01
N ASP A 11 -14.80 -10.53 -10.09
CA ASP A 11 -15.99 -11.12 -10.72
C ASP A 11 -16.07 -10.63 -12.18
N PRO A 12 -15.84 -11.51 -13.18
CA PRO A 12 -15.83 -11.15 -14.60
C PRO A 12 -17.14 -10.51 -15.08
N ALA A 13 -18.28 -10.92 -14.52
CA ALA A 13 -19.59 -10.41 -14.92
C ALA A 13 -19.80 -8.92 -14.57
N LEU A 14 -18.89 -8.31 -13.80
CA LEU A 14 -18.92 -6.89 -13.45
C LEU A 14 -17.96 -6.03 -14.28
N ASN A 15 -17.29 -6.60 -15.28
CA ASN A 15 -16.30 -5.92 -16.13
C ASN A 15 -16.83 -5.66 -17.57
N GLU A 16 -18.14 -5.75 -17.83
CA GLU A 16 -18.74 -5.77 -19.18
C GLU A 16 -18.29 -4.64 -20.14
N ASP A 17 -18.02 -3.43 -19.66
CA ASP A 17 -17.55 -2.29 -20.50
C ASP A 17 -16.01 -2.13 -20.51
N VAL A 18 -15.30 -2.86 -19.65
CA VAL A 18 -13.83 -2.82 -19.49
C VAL A 18 -13.17 -4.01 -20.21
N GLU A 19 -13.94 -5.07 -20.44
CA GLU A 19 -13.49 -6.34 -21.03
C GLU A 19 -13.08 -6.23 -22.50
N ASP A 20 -13.76 -5.42 -23.33
CA ASP A 20 -13.49 -5.44 -24.77
C ASP A 20 -12.10 -4.86 -25.12
N GLU A 21 -11.83 -3.57 -24.87
CA GLU A 21 -10.56 -2.98 -25.34
C GLU A 21 -9.36 -3.31 -24.43
N PHE A 22 -9.54 -3.29 -23.10
CA PHE A 22 -8.45 -3.59 -22.16
C PHE A 22 -8.20 -5.10 -22.04
N GLY A 23 -9.26 -5.91 -22.05
CA GLY A 23 -9.15 -7.37 -22.09
C GLY A 23 -8.52 -7.87 -23.38
N GLU A 24 -8.96 -7.37 -24.56
CA GLU A 24 -8.29 -7.65 -25.83
C GLU A 24 -6.82 -7.20 -25.81
N THR A 25 -6.50 -6.04 -25.23
CA THR A 25 -5.10 -5.59 -25.12
C THR A 25 -4.27 -6.50 -24.22
N MET A 26 -4.82 -6.97 -23.10
CA MET A 26 -4.16 -7.91 -22.19
C MET A 26 -3.98 -9.29 -22.83
N GLU A 27 -4.95 -9.76 -23.62
CA GLU A 27 -4.90 -11.04 -24.34
C GLU A 27 -3.95 -10.99 -25.53
N ASN A 28 -3.93 -9.89 -26.28
CA ASN A 28 -3.06 -9.69 -27.45
C ASN A 28 -1.61 -9.34 -27.07
N HIS A 29 -1.38 -8.80 -25.86
CA HIS A 29 -0.06 -8.40 -25.37
C HIS A 29 0.18 -8.80 -23.90
N PRO A 30 0.13 -10.09 -23.56
CA PRO A 30 0.19 -10.56 -22.17
C PRO A 30 1.54 -10.26 -21.50
N ASP A 31 2.60 -10.09 -22.28
CA ASP A 31 3.96 -9.76 -21.86
C ASP A 31 4.11 -8.31 -21.35
N ARG A 32 3.21 -7.40 -21.72
CA ARG A 32 3.22 -5.99 -21.30
C ARG A 32 2.69 -5.73 -19.89
N PHE A 33 2.05 -6.71 -19.27
CA PHE A 33 1.40 -6.55 -17.98
C PHE A 33 2.05 -7.44 -16.91
N ARG A 34 2.04 -6.95 -15.66
CA ARG A 34 2.43 -7.71 -14.48
C ARG A 34 1.38 -7.55 -13.42
N ARG A 35 1.00 -8.68 -12.81
CA ARG A 35 0.05 -8.72 -11.71
C ARG A 35 0.76 -8.33 -10.43
N ILE A 36 0.18 -7.37 -9.69
CA ILE A 36 0.63 -7.02 -8.34
C ILE A 36 -0.29 -7.72 -7.36
N ASP A 37 0.24 -8.68 -6.60
CA ASP A 37 -0.51 -9.29 -5.52
C ASP A 37 -0.57 -8.37 -4.30
N PRO A 38 -1.69 -8.41 -3.53
CA PRO A 38 -1.82 -7.60 -2.33
C PRO A 38 -0.80 -8.04 -1.28
N ILE A 39 -0.25 -7.06 -0.54
CA ILE A 39 0.65 -7.36 0.58
C ILE A 39 -0.09 -8.26 1.59
N PRO A 40 0.49 -9.42 1.97
CA PRO A 40 -0.11 -10.31 2.94
C PRO A 40 -0.44 -9.60 4.25
N SER A 41 -1.60 -9.90 4.84
CA SER A 41 -2.01 -9.25 6.10
C SER A 41 -1.02 -9.49 7.24
N SER A 42 -0.28 -10.61 7.24
CA SER A 42 0.81 -10.85 8.20
C SER A 42 1.95 -9.84 8.06
N GLN A 43 2.37 -9.55 6.83
CA GLN A 43 3.40 -8.56 6.54
C GLN A 43 2.92 -7.15 6.87
N ALA A 44 1.69 -6.79 6.47
CA ALA A 44 1.09 -5.51 6.82
C ALA A 44 0.98 -5.33 8.36
N PHE A 45 0.61 -6.38 9.09
CA PHE A 45 0.60 -6.35 10.55
C PHE A 45 2.01 -6.14 11.13
N GLN A 46 3.01 -6.82 10.57
CA GLN A 46 4.40 -6.66 11.01
C GLN A 46 4.90 -5.22 10.87
N VAL A 47 4.57 -4.54 9.75
CA VAL A 47 4.90 -3.11 9.57
C VAL A 47 4.33 -2.26 10.70
N MET A 48 3.09 -2.53 11.13
CA MET A 48 2.45 -1.82 12.25
C MET A 48 3.15 -2.13 13.58
N ALA A 49 3.50 -3.39 13.81
CA ALA A 49 4.19 -3.82 15.03
C ALA A 49 5.60 -3.21 15.15
N ASP A 50 6.37 -3.23 14.07
CA ASP A 50 7.72 -2.66 14.00
C ASP A 50 7.71 -1.15 14.25
N PHE A 51 6.71 -0.45 13.68
CA PHE A 51 6.52 0.97 13.98
C PHE A 51 6.29 1.21 15.48
N VAL A 52 5.38 0.45 16.11
CA VAL A 52 5.10 0.61 17.54
C VAL A 52 6.33 0.30 18.39
N GLU A 53 7.10 -0.72 18.02
CA GLU A 53 8.31 -1.08 18.75
C GLU A 53 9.38 0.01 18.64
N SER A 54 9.48 0.68 17.49
CA SER A 54 10.42 1.79 17.26
C SER A 54 10.13 3.05 18.09
N LEU A 55 8.93 3.19 18.66
CA LEU A 55 8.56 4.34 19.47
C LEU A 55 9.28 4.32 20.83
N PRO A 56 9.57 5.50 21.42
CA PRO A 56 10.07 5.57 22.79
C PRO A 56 9.00 5.09 23.79
N GLU A 57 9.45 4.61 24.95
CA GLU A 57 8.58 4.22 26.06
C GLU A 57 7.66 5.36 26.48
N SER A 58 6.38 5.23 26.14
CA SER A 58 5.40 6.31 26.24
C SER A 58 3.98 5.77 26.38
N LYS A 59 3.03 6.64 26.74
CA LYS A 59 1.60 6.30 26.74
C LYS A 59 1.16 5.83 25.34
N ALA A 60 1.67 6.46 24.29
CA ALA A 60 1.33 6.10 22.92
C ALA A 60 1.81 4.71 22.54
N LYS A 61 3.07 4.35 22.82
CA LYS A 61 3.59 2.99 22.59
C LYS A 61 2.71 1.94 23.26
N LYS A 62 2.37 2.15 24.55
CA LYS A 62 1.50 1.24 25.31
C LYS A 62 0.10 1.12 24.71
N SER A 63 -0.53 2.26 24.39
CA SER A 63 -1.88 2.28 23.81
C SER A 63 -1.94 1.63 22.42
N LEU A 64 -0.95 1.89 21.56
CA LEU A 64 -0.88 1.29 20.23
C LEU A 64 -0.56 -0.21 20.27
N SER A 65 0.33 -0.63 21.18
CA SER A 65 0.62 -2.04 21.42
C SER A 65 -0.65 -2.80 21.84
N GLN A 66 -1.43 -2.22 22.76
CA GLN A 66 -2.71 -2.80 23.19
C GLN A 66 -3.75 -2.82 22.07
N ALA A 67 -3.75 -1.82 21.19
CA ALA A 67 -4.65 -1.79 20.04
C ALA A 67 -4.36 -2.93 19.06
N LEU A 68 -3.08 -3.25 18.83
CA LEU A 68 -2.63 -4.35 17.98
C LEU A 68 -2.88 -5.74 18.58
N SER A 69 -2.97 -5.86 19.91
CA SER A 69 -3.23 -7.15 20.58
C SER A 69 -4.71 -7.54 20.63
N ARG A 70 -5.62 -6.72 20.08
CA ARG A 70 -7.08 -6.89 20.14
C ARG A 70 -7.65 -7.44 18.83
N SER A 71 -8.91 -7.89 18.87
CA SER A 71 -9.66 -8.19 17.65
C SER A 71 -9.74 -6.96 16.75
N HIS A 72 -9.62 -7.16 15.43
CA HIS A 72 -9.53 -6.07 14.44
C HIS A 72 -8.32 -5.12 14.66
N PRO A 73 -7.08 -5.66 14.70
CA PRO A 73 -5.89 -4.89 15.04
C PRO A 73 -5.66 -3.70 14.10
N PHE A 74 -5.88 -3.88 12.80
CA PHE A 74 -5.75 -2.82 11.79
C PHE A 74 -6.65 -1.62 12.07
N ARG A 75 -7.91 -1.88 12.41
CA ARG A 75 -8.88 -0.83 12.72
C ARG A 75 -8.50 -0.14 14.03
N ASN A 76 -8.30 -0.92 15.09
CA ASN A 76 -8.00 -0.37 16.41
C ASN A 76 -6.74 0.50 16.42
N PHE A 77 -5.70 0.08 15.71
CA PHE A 77 -4.48 0.87 15.59
C PHE A 77 -4.74 2.21 14.91
N LYS A 78 -5.44 2.21 13.75
CA LYS A 78 -5.77 3.44 13.03
C LYS A 78 -6.66 4.37 13.85
N ASP A 79 -7.64 3.81 14.55
CA ASP A 79 -8.52 4.56 15.46
C ASP A 79 -7.72 5.14 16.63
N MET A 80 -6.76 4.39 17.18
CA MET A 80 -5.88 4.85 18.27
C MET A 80 -4.94 5.98 17.84
N LEU A 81 -4.42 5.95 16.60
CA LEU A 81 -3.56 7.02 16.07
C LEU A 81 -4.24 8.40 16.08
N VAL A 82 -5.56 8.47 16.01
CA VAL A 82 -6.30 9.75 16.09
C VAL A 82 -6.03 10.46 17.43
N SER A 83 -5.73 9.71 18.48
CA SER A 83 -5.40 10.27 19.81
C SER A 83 -3.99 10.84 19.90
N PHE A 84 -3.14 10.62 18.90
CA PHE A 84 -1.73 11.01 18.89
C PHE A 84 -1.32 11.64 17.54
N PRO A 85 -1.67 12.90 17.26
CA PRO A 85 -1.46 13.53 15.95
C PRO A 85 -0.01 13.47 15.44
N ASP A 86 0.97 13.78 16.28
CA ASP A 86 2.39 13.78 15.89
C ASP A 86 2.88 12.36 15.54
N ILE A 87 2.42 11.35 16.29
CA ILE A 87 2.76 9.93 16.03
C ILE A 87 2.04 9.43 14.79
N ARG A 88 0.82 9.91 14.53
CA ARG A 88 0.09 9.59 13.30
C ARG A 88 0.80 10.13 12.06
N GLU A 89 1.37 11.33 12.11
CA GLU A 89 2.19 11.83 11.00
C GLU A 89 3.43 10.96 10.79
N ASN A 90 4.14 10.62 11.89
CA ASN A 90 5.30 9.73 11.82
C ASN A 90 4.94 8.34 11.27
N TRP A 91 3.78 7.81 11.63
CA TRP A 91 3.26 6.55 11.09
C TRP A 91 3.11 6.60 9.57
N PHE A 92 2.46 7.63 9.03
CA PHE A 92 2.26 7.72 7.57
C PHE A 92 3.59 7.81 6.83
N ARG A 93 4.53 8.61 7.33
CA ARG A 93 5.87 8.69 6.74
C ARG A 93 6.59 7.34 6.77
N TYR A 94 6.57 6.67 7.91
CA TYR A 94 7.18 5.34 8.05
C TYR A 94 6.53 4.30 7.12
N HIS A 95 5.19 4.25 7.12
CA HIS A 95 4.41 3.34 6.29
C HIS A 95 4.72 3.53 4.80
N ASP A 96 4.75 4.78 4.33
CA ASP A 96 5.01 5.10 2.93
C ASP A 96 6.43 4.69 2.52
N GLU A 97 7.43 4.93 3.35
CA GLU A 97 8.82 4.50 3.08
C GLU A 97 8.95 2.97 3.01
N VAL A 98 8.33 2.24 3.95
CA VAL A 98 8.34 0.77 3.94
C VAL A 98 7.62 0.22 2.70
N TYR A 99 6.44 0.76 2.36
CA TYR A 99 5.67 0.31 1.21
C TYR A 99 6.34 0.65 -0.11
N LYS A 100 7.02 1.80 -0.18
CA LYS A 100 7.90 2.12 -1.30
C LYS A 100 9.01 1.06 -1.41
N GLY A 101 9.63 0.67 -0.31
CA GLY A 101 10.59 -0.43 -0.27
C GLY A 101 10.05 -1.75 -0.83
N PHE A 102 8.81 -2.12 -0.47
CA PHE A 102 8.14 -3.29 -1.04
C PHE A 102 7.92 -3.16 -2.54
N ALA A 103 7.45 -2.01 -3.02
CA ALA A 103 7.25 -1.76 -4.44
C ALA A 103 8.57 -1.83 -5.23
N VAL A 104 9.66 -1.27 -4.70
CA VAL A 104 10.98 -1.35 -5.33
C VAL A 104 11.49 -2.79 -5.38
N SER A 105 11.35 -3.53 -4.27
CA SER A 105 11.80 -4.92 -4.21
C SER A 105 11.04 -5.78 -5.23
N TRP A 106 9.72 -5.59 -5.33
CA TRP A 106 8.89 -6.26 -6.31
C TRP A 106 9.29 -5.92 -7.75
N LEU A 107 9.53 -4.64 -8.07
CA LEU A 107 10.00 -4.23 -9.40
C LEU A 107 11.33 -4.88 -9.79
N MET A 108 12.26 -4.99 -8.83
CA MET A 108 13.54 -5.66 -9.04
C MET A 108 13.38 -7.17 -9.28
N GLU A 109 12.52 -7.84 -8.52
CA GLU A 109 12.20 -9.26 -8.69
C GLU A 109 11.57 -9.55 -10.06
N GLU A 110 10.73 -8.65 -10.57
CA GLU A 110 10.11 -8.74 -11.88
C GLU A 110 11.04 -8.30 -13.05
N GLY A 111 12.25 -7.81 -12.74
CA GLY A 111 13.18 -7.29 -13.75
C GLY A 111 12.70 -6.01 -14.43
N VAL A 112 11.82 -5.25 -13.78
CA VAL A 112 11.26 -4.00 -14.30
C VAL A 112 12.15 -2.83 -13.88
N GLU A 113 12.82 -2.21 -14.85
CA GLU A 113 13.53 -0.95 -14.64
C GLU A 113 12.54 0.21 -14.56
N GLY A 114 12.40 0.79 -13.36
CA GLY A 114 11.52 1.94 -13.12
C GLY A 114 12.29 3.19 -12.75
N ASP A 115 12.04 4.30 -13.44
CA ASP A 115 12.36 5.64 -12.92
C ASP A 115 11.30 5.98 -11.86
N LEU A 116 11.63 5.75 -10.58
CA LEU A 116 10.73 5.96 -9.44
C LEU A 116 10.55 7.46 -9.16
N ARG A 117 9.96 8.18 -10.11
CA ARG A 117 9.57 9.58 -9.94
C ARG A 117 8.32 9.62 -9.06
N PRO A 118 8.37 10.30 -7.90
CA PRO A 118 7.16 10.55 -7.14
C PRO A 118 6.27 11.47 -7.96
N VAL A 119 5.09 10.98 -8.37
CA VAL A 119 4.05 11.74 -9.10
C VAL A 119 3.54 12.97 -8.33
N TRP A 120 3.88 13.11 -7.04
CA TRP A 120 3.47 14.23 -6.19
C TRP A 120 4.30 15.52 -6.38
N PHE A 121 5.42 15.49 -7.14
CA PHE A 121 6.25 16.69 -7.37
C PHE A 121 5.90 17.49 -8.63
N GLU A 122 4.98 17.01 -9.48
CA GLU A 122 4.58 17.71 -10.72
C GLU A 122 3.41 18.69 -10.53
N LYS A 123 3.08 19.08 -9.29
CA LYS A 123 2.31 20.31 -9.04
C LYS A 123 3.21 21.40 -8.47
N LYS A 124 4.05 21.99 -9.32
CA LYS A 124 4.57 23.35 -9.10
C LYS A 124 4.64 24.15 -10.40
N ALA A 125 3.88 25.26 -10.35
CA ALA A 125 3.85 26.46 -11.19
C ALA A 125 3.27 26.32 -12.61
#